data_AF-A0A197JCU5-F1
#
_entry.id   AF-A0A197JCU5-F1
#
_cell.length_a   1.000
_cell.length_b   1.000
_cell.length_c   1.000
_cell.angle_alpha   90.00
_cell.angle_beta   90.00
_cell.angle_gamma   90.00
#
_symmetry.space_group_name_H-M   'P 1'
#
loop_
_entity.id
_entity.type
_entity.pdbx_description
1 polymer ?
#
loop_
_entity_poly.entity_id
_entity_poly.type
_entity_poly.pdbx_seq_one_letter_code
_entity_poly.pdbx_strand_id
1 'polypeptide(L)' 'MTINKAQGQTLQQVGLYLPKPVFGHGQLYVALSRCTTPDNLKILIENGEIRGREGVYTRNVVYKRFFEE' A
#
# COMPACT_ATOMS: atom_id res chain seq x y z
N MET A 1 10.28 6.05 6.62
CA MET A 1 9.01 6.69 7.09
C MET A 1 7.89 5.66 7.00
N THR A 2 6.99 5.59 7.99
CA THR A 2 5.83 4.67 7.93
C THR A 2 4.65 5.35 7.24
N ILE A 3 3.73 4.56 6.66
CA ILE A 3 2.54 5.06 5.95
C ILE A 3 1.74 6.04 6.82
N ASN A 4 1.48 5.68 8.08
CA ASN A 4 0.72 6.52 9.00
C ASN A 4 1.43 7.87 9.30
N LYS A 5 2.76 7.90 9.26
CA LYS A 5 3.53 9.15 9.46
C LYS A 5 3.57 10.03 8.22
N ALA A 6 3.43 9.45 7.04
CA ALA A 6 3.34 10.19 5.77
C ALA A 6 1.94 10.79 5.53
N GLN A 7 0.95 10.49 6.37
CA GLN A 7 -0.41 11.00 6.23
C GLN A 7 -0.42 12.54 6.33
N GLY A 8 -1.02 13.20 5.33
CA GLY A 8 -1.08 14.66 5.25
C GLY A 8 0.13 15.35 4.61
N GLN A 9 1.14 14.59 4.18
CA GLN A 9 2.31 15.11 3.46
C GLN A 9 2.21 14.83 1.95
N THR A 10 2.83 15.66 1.12
CA THR A 10 3.02 15.41 -0.31
C THR A 10 4.48 15.07 -0.56
N LEU A 11 4.75 13.96 -1.23
CA LEU A 11 6.12 13.48 -1.49
C LEU A 11 6.37 13.48 -3.00
N GLN A 12 7.51 14.05 -3.41
CA GLN A 12 7.88 14.11 -4.83
C GLN A 12 8.32 12.75 -5.39
N GLN A 13 8.94 11.90 -4.58
CA GLN A 13 9.38 10.54 -4.93
C GLN A 13 9.09 9.60 -3.76
N VAL A 14 8.53 8.43 -4.05
CA VAL A 14 8.10 7.47 -3.03
C VAL A 14 8.54 6.06 -3.40
N GLY A 15 9.27 5.44 -2.48
CA GLY A 15 9.48 3.99 -2.45
C GLY A 15 8.53 3.37 -1.42
N LEU A 16 7.62 2.52 -1.86
CA LEU A 16 6.73 1.75 -0.99
C LEU A 16 7.27 0.33 -0.85
N TYR A 17 7.74 -0.02 0.35
CA TYR A 17 8.23 -1.35 0.67
C TYR A 17 7.20 -2.13 1.49
N LEU A 18 6.77 -3.27 0.99
CA LEU A 18 5.76 -4.15 1.58
C LEU A 18 6.34 -5.54 1.85
N PRO A 19 7.00 -5.76 3.00
CA PRO A 19 7.50 -7.08 3.40
C PRO A 19 6.39 -8.05 3.82
N LYS A 20 5.21 -7.50 4.16
CA LYS A 20 3.99 -8.24 4.52
C LYS A 20 2.78 -7.55 3.89
N PRO A 21 1.66 -8.27 3.70
CA PRO A 21 0.41 -7.65 3.28
C PRO A 21 0.01 -6.48 4.19
N VAL A 22 -0.57 -5.45 3.61
CA VAL A 22 -0.97 -4.25 4.33
C VAL A 22 -2.11 -4.60 5.29
N PHE A 23 -1.92 -4.25 6.56
CA PHE A 23 -2.69 -4.80 7.68
C PHE A 23 -4.04 -4.11 7.91
N GLY A 24 -4.25 -2.91 7.35
CA GLY A 24 -5.45 -2.11 7.60
C GLY A 24 -6.05 -1.46 6.37
N HIS A 25 -7.38 -1.28 6.40
CA HIS A 25 -8.14 -0.58 5.39
C HIS A 25 -7.57 0.83 5.16
N GLY A 26 -7.43 1.23 3.90
CA GLY A 26 -6.99 2.57 3.54
C GLY A 26 -5.47 2.80 3.64
N GLN A 27 -4.66 1.93 4.25
CA GLN A 27 -3.21 2.16 4.34
C GLN A 27 -2.52 2.14 2.98
N LEU A 28 -2.87 1.17 2.12
CA LEU A 28 -2.34 1.12 0.75
C LEU A 28 -2.79 2.35 -0.03
N TYR A 29 -4.05 2.74 0.11
CA TYR A 29 -4.60 3.95 -0.50
C TYR A 29 -3.90 5.23 -0.02
N VAL A 30 -3.66 5.36 1.28
CA VAL A 30 -2.94 6.50 1.85
C VAL A 30 -1.55 6.58 1.25
N ALA A 31 -0.81 5.47 1.20
CA ALA A 31 0.54 5.43 0.62
C ALA A 31 0.54 5.83 -0.88
N LEU A 32 -0.37 5.27 -1.68
CA LEU A 32 -0.46 5.57 -3.11
C LEU A 32 -0.87 7.04 -3.36
N SER A 33 -1.81 7.57 -2.58
CA SER A 33 -2.28 8.96 -2.71
C SER A 33 -1.27 10.02 -2.27
N ARG A 34 -0.12 9.63 -1.67
CA ARG A 34 0.95 10.57 -1.34
C ARG A 34 1.81 10.94 -2.55
N CYS A 35 1.72 10.17 -3.63
CA CYS A 35 2.48 10.40 -4.85
C CYS A 35 1.67 11.28 -5.80
N THR A 36 2.30 12.31 -6.36
CA THR A 36 1.67 13.18 -7.35
C THR A 36 1.60 12.53 -8.73
N THR A 37 2.59 11.70 -9.08
CA THR A 37 2.64 10.99 -10.37
C THR A 37 3.04 9.53 -10.17
N PRO A 38 2.50 8.59 -10.99
CA PRO A 38 2.87 7.18 -10.94
C PRO A 38 4.36 6.94 -11.22
N ASP A 39 4.99 7.73 -12.09
CA ASP A 39 6.40 7.58 -12.45
C ASP A 39 7.35 7.77 -11.26
N ASN A 40 6.90 8.53 -10.27
CA ASN A 40 7.65 8.82 -9.05
C ASN A 40 7.40 7.80 -7.93
N LEU A 41 6.59 6.77 -8.20
CA LEU A 41 6.25 5.71 -7.25
C LEU A 41 6.91 4.39 -7.66
N LYS A 42 7.72 3.83 -6.76
CA LYS A 42 8.25 2.46 -6.89
C LYS A 42 7.72 1.60 -5.75
N ILE A 43 7.16 0.45 -6.08
CA ILE A 43 6.60 -0.48 -5.09
C ILE A 43 7.40 -1.77 -5.12
N LEU A 44 7.90 -2.19 -3.96
CA LEU A 44 8.53 -3.49 -3.75
C LEU A 44 7.64 -4.31 -2.82
N ILE A 45 7.17 -5.46 -3.29
CA ILE A 45 6.29 -6.37 -2.54
C ILE A 45 7.04 -7.69 -2.37
N GLU A 46 7.32 -8.07 -1.13
CA GLU A 46 7.84 -9.41 -0.84
C GLU A 46 6.70 -10.43 -0.85
N ASN A 47 6.93 -11.61 -1.43
CA ASN A 47 5.94 -12.69 -1.53
C ASN A 47 4.65 -12.26 -2.25
N GLY A 48 4.78 -11.39 -3.25
CA GLY A 48 3.66 -10.84 -4.02
C GLY A 48 3.05 -11.79 -5.04
N GLU A 49 3.30 -13.09 -4.96
CA GLU A 49 2.82 -14.07 -5.92
C GLU A 49 1.47 -14.66 -5.48
N ILE A 50 0.53 -14.75 -6.41
CA ILE A 50 -0.73 -15.48 -6.22
C ILE A 50 -0.69 -16.68 -7.16
N ARG A 51 -0.86 -17.88 -6.62
CA ARG A 51 -0.90 -19.13 -7.40
C ARG A 51 -1.85 -18.99 -8.59
N GLY A 52 -1.33 -19.25 -9.79
CA GLY A 52 -2.11 -19.21 -11.04
C GLY A 52 -2.37 -17.82 -11.60
N ARG A 53 -1.68 -16.77 -11.13
CA ARG A 53 -1.77 -15.42 -11.71
C ARG A 53 -0.38 -14.85 -11.97
N GLU A 54 -0.17 -14.29 -13.16
CA GLU A 54 1.03 -13.55 -13.49
C GLU A 54 0.94 -12.10 -12.99
N GLY A 55 1.97 -11.65 -12.27
CA GLY A 55 2.07 -10.29 -11.76
C GLY A 55 2.42 -10.23 -10.28
N VAL A 56 2.55 -9.00 -9.78
CA VAL A 56 2.85 -8.71 -8.37
C VAL A 56 1.57 -8.25 -7.67
N TYR A 57 1.23 -8.91 -6.57
CA TYR A 57 -0.02 -8.74 -5.85
C TYR A 57 0.22 -8.56 -4.35
N THR A 58 -0.67 -7.83 -3.69
CA THR A 58 -0.73 -7.75 -2.23
C THR A 58 -2.17 -7.86 -1.78
N ARG A 59 -2.41 -8.50 -0.63
CA ARG A 59 -3.77 -8.61 -0.08
C ARG A 59 -4.14 -7.29 0.60
N ASN A 60 -5.25 -6.70 0.17
CA ASN A 60 -5.89 -5.63 0.91
C ASN A 60 -6.71 -6.25 2.06
N VAL A 61 -6.15 -6.26 3.28
CA VAL A 61 -6.81 -6.83 4.45
C VAL A 61 -7.75 -5.79 5.05
N VAL A 62 -9.06 -6.06 4.95
CA VAL A 62 -10.12 -5.20 5.49
C VAL A 62 -10.76 -5.90 6.68
N TYR A 63 -10.55 -5.37 7.88
CA TYR A 63 -11.20 -5.88 9.09
C TYR A 63 -12.65 -5.36 9.14
N LYS A 64 -13.62 -6.28 9.15
CA LYS A 64 -15.06 -5.96 9.20
C LYS A 64 -15.48 -5.21 10.48
N ARG A 65 -14.69 -5.29 11.56
CA ARG A 65 -14.98 -4.63 12.85
C ARG A 65 -15.06 -3.09 12.80
N PHE A 66 -14.70 -2.48 11.67
CA PHE A 66 -14.80 -1.04 11.43
C PHE A 66 -15.98 -0.65 10.53
N PHE A 67 -16.76 -1.63 10.05
CA PHE A 67 -17.89 -1.44 9.12
C PHE A 67 -19.24 -1.88 9.72
N GLU A 68 -19.26 -2.32 10.97
CA GLU A 68 -20.49 -2.54 11.74
C GLU A 68 -20.77 -1.28 12.56
N GLU A 69 -21.55 -0.37 11.97
CA GLU A 69 -22.38 0.63 12.70
C GLU A 69 -23.79 0.06 12.92
#